data_AF-A0A377UZG6-F1
#
_entry.id   AF-A0A377UZG6-F1
#
_cell.length_a   1.000
_cell.length_b   1.000
_cell.length_c   1.000
_cell.angle_alpha   90.00
_cell.angle_beta   90.00
_cell.angle_gamma   90.00
#
_symmetry.space_group_name_H-M   'P 1'
#
loop_
_entity.id
_entity.type
_entity.pdbx_description
1 polymer ?
#
loop_
_entity_poly.entity_id
_entity_poly.type
_entity_poly.pdbx_seq_one_letter_code
_entity_poly.pdbx_strand_id
1 'polypeptide(L)'
;MTIPSPSVLHFRGGRKDIDATVYPDLSDYFDDLATTWRDAIRAFYDAGCRYLQLDDTVWAYLCSDAQRQQVRERDEDPDALARIYARVLNQALEGKPADLTVGLHVCRGNFRSTWISEGGYEPVAEVLFGGVNVDAFFLEYDNDRSGISRRCALFVPATSRWSSG
;
A
#
# COMPACT_ATOMS: atom_id res chain seq x y z
N MET A 1 -9.25 -11.92 -7.13
CA MET A 1 -8.93 -10.83 -8.07
C MET A 1 -7.73 -10.07 -7.53
N THR A 2 -6.82 -9.56 -8.37
CA THR A 2 -5.73 -8.68 -7.91
C THR A 2 -5.71 -7.40 -8.75
N ILE A 3 -5.46 -6.26 -8.10
CA ILE A 3 -5.36 -4.93 -8.72
C ILE A 3 -4.24 -4.14 -8.04
N PRO A 4 -3.65 -3.12 -8.69
CA PRO A 4 -2.71 -2.24 -8.00
C PRO A 4 -3.36 -1.51 -6.82
N SER A 5 -2.59 -1.31 -5.75
CA SER A 5 -2.93 -0.43 -4.64
C SER A 5 -3.01 1.04 -5.09
N PRO A 6 -3.87 1.88 -4.47
CA PRO A 6 -3.99 3.30 -4.82
C PRO A 6 -2.67 4.07 -4.71
N SER A 7 -1.81 3.69 -3.75
CA SER A 7 -0.48 4.30 -3.55
C SER A 7 0.38 4.25 -4.82
N VAL A 8 0.26 3.19 -5.61
CA VAL A 8 1.06 2.95 -6.83
C VAL A 8 0.75 3.99 -7.90
N LEU A 9 -0.50 4.48 -7.96
CA LEU A 9 -0.90 5.49 -8.93
C LEU A 9 -0.21 6.83 -8.65
N HIS A 10 -0.21 7.28 -7.39
CA HIS A 10 0.45 8.52 -7.00
C HIS A 10 1.98 8.39 -7.02
N PHE A 11 2.53 7.34 -6.41
CA PHE A 11 3.95 7.28 -6.07
C PHE A 11 4.88 7.38 -7.28
N ARG A 12 4.51 6.81 -8.44
CA ARG A 12 5.35 6.82 -9.65
C ARG A 12 5.53 8.21 -10.24
N GLY A 13 4.46 8.99 -10.27
CA GLY A 13 4.44 10.31 -10.89
C GLY A 13 4.66 11.46 -9.92
N GLY A 14 4.08 11.36 -8.72
CA GLY A 14 4.08 12.44 -7.75
C GLY A 14 3.27 13.65 -8.18
N ARG A 15 3.49 14.77 -7.51
CA ARG A 15 2.78 16.03 -7.79
C ARG A 15 2.87 16.47 -9.24
N LYS A 16 4.02 16.27 -9.89
CA LYS A 16 4.27 16.72 -11.27
C LYS A 16 3.37 16.06 -12.33
N ASP A 17 2.85 14.87 -12.05
CA ASP A 17 2.01 14.12 -12.99
C ASP A 17 0.51 14.34 -12.70
N ILE A 18 0.17 15.24 -11.78
CA ILE A 18 -1.19 15.59 -11.39
C ILE A 18 -1.46 17.03 -11.83
N ASP A 19 -2.52 17.22 -12.61
CA ASP A 19 -2.91 18.54 -13.12
C ASP A 19 -3.27 19.49 -11.97
N ALA A 20 -2.46 20.53 -11.80
CA ALA A 20 -2.63 21.53 -10.74
C ALA A 20 -3.85 22.44 -10.92
N THR A 21 -4.45 22.47 -12.12
CA THR A 21 -5.69 23.21 -12.37
C THR A 21 -6.92 22.42 -11.91
N VAL A 22 -6.85 21.09 -11.95
CA VAL A 22 -7.91 20.18 -11.48
C VAL A 22 -7.77 19.94 -9.98
N TYR A 23 -6.54 19.69 -9.51
CA TYR A 23 -6.23 19.48 -8.09
C TYR A 23 -5.22 20.52 -7.61
N PRO A 24 -5.65 21.75 -7.25
CA PRO A 24 -4.76 22.75 -6.66
C PRO A 24 -4.16 22.26 -5.34
N ASP A 25 -4.98 21.59 -4.51
CA ASP A 25 -4.56 20.87 -3.32
C ASP A 25 -4.50 19.36 -3.62
N LEU A 26 -3.44 18.71 -3.15
CA LEU A 26 -3.31 17.25 -3.26
C LEU A 26 -4.23 16.51 -2.29
N SER A 27 -4.72 17.16 -1.22
CA SER A 27 -5.68 16.54 -0.31
C SER A 27 -6.93 16.06 -1.05
N ASP A 28 -7.48 16.91 -1.92
CA ASP A 28 -8.63 16.61 -2.79
C ASP A 28 -8.31 15.42 -3.74
N TYR A 29 -7.11 15.40 -4.32
CA TYR A 29 -6.67 14.28 -5.16
C TYR A 29 -6.67 12.95 -4.39
N PHE A 30 -6.18 12.94 -3.16
CA PHE A 30 -6.13 11.73 -2.35
C PHE A 30 -7.51 11.26 -1.89
N ASP A 31 -8.45 12.18 -1.64
CA ASP A 31 -9.84 11.84 -1.30
C ASP A 31 -10.59 11.25 -2.51
N ASP A 32 -10.38 11.80 -3.71
CA ASP A 32 -10.91 11.24 -4.95
C ASP A 32 -10.27 9.89 -5.29
N LEU A 33 -8.98 9.73 -5.04
CA LEU A 33 -8.25 8.48 -5.21
C LEU A 33 -8.84 7.38 -4.32
N ALA A 34 -9.10 7.68 -3.05
CA ALA A 34 -9.73 6.77 -2.12
C ALA A 34 -11.15 6.39 -2.58
N THR A 35 -11.95 7.37 -3.01
CA THR A 35 -13.31 7.14 -3.52
C THR A 35 -13.30 6.27 -4.77
N THR A 36 -12.39 6.53 -5.70
CA THR A 36 -12.22 5.73 -6.92
C THR A 36 -11.92 4.26 -6.59
N TRP A 37 -11.02 4.00 -5.63
CA TRP A 37 -10.72 2.63 -5.22
C TRP A 37 -11.89 1.99 -4.47
N ARG A 38 -12.61 2.72 -3.63
CA ARG A 38 -13.83 2.23 -2.97
C ARG A 38 -14.88 1.79 -3.99
N ASP A 39 -15.11 2.58 -5.02
CA ASP A 39 -16.05 2.25 -6.09
C ASP A 39 -15.58 1.04 -6.90
N ALA A 40 -14.28 0.94 -7.20
CA ALA A 40 -13.71 -0.23 -7.87
C ALA A 40 -13.85 -1.51 -7.02
N ILE A 41 -13.55 -1.43 -5.72
CA ILE A 41 -13.71 -2.54 -4.76
C ILE A 41 -15.17 -2.99 -4.73
N ARG A 42 -16.11 -2.05 -4.66
CA ARG A 42 -17.55 -2.32 -4.68
C ARG A 42 -17.97 -2.98 -6.00
N ALA A 43 -17.50 -2.48 -7.13
CA ALA A 43 -17.80 -3.05 -8.44
C ALA A 43 -17.32 -4.51 -8.57
N PHE A 44 -16.11 -4.82 -8.07
CA PHE A 44 -15.63 -6.20 -8.04
C PHE A 44 -16.50 -7.08 -7.14
N TYR A 45 -16.90 -6.57 -5.97
CA TYR A 45 -17.78 -7.29 -5.06
C TYR A 45 -19.16 -7.60 -5.68
N ASP A 46 -19.75 -6.60 -6.34
CA ASP A 46 -21.05 -6.73 -7.02
C ASP A 46 -20.97 -7.70 -8.21
N ALA A 47 -19.79 -7.83 -8.84
CA ALA A 47 -19.49 -8.86 -9.83
C ALA A 47 -19.24 -10.27 -9.23
N GLY A 48 -19.38 -10.44 -7.90
CA GLY A 48 -19.23 -11.71 -7.21
C GLY A 48 -17.85 -11.97 -6.58
N CYS A 49 -16.95 -10.98 -6.59
CA CYS A 49 -15.65 -11.13 -5.92
C CYS A 49 -15.84 -11.21 -4.40
N ARG A 50 -15.16 -12.18 -3.76
CA ARG A 50 -15.09 -12.33 -2.29
C ARG A 50 -13.68 -12.32 -1.73
N TYR A 51 -12.68 -12.31 -2.63
CA TYR A 51 -11.29 -12.10 -2.29
C TYR A 51 -10.64 -11.15 -3.30
N LEU A 52 -10.22 -9.98 -2.81
CA LEU A 52 -9.49 -8.97 -3.57
C LEU A 52 -8.11 -8.76 -2.96
N GLN A 53 -7.07 -8.72 -3.79
CA GLN A 53 -5.72 -8.38 -3.37
C GLN A 53 -5.33 -7.03 -3.96
N LEU A 54 -4.80 -6.15 -3.11
CA LEU A 54 -4.15 -4.91 -3.52
C LEU A 54 -2.65 -5.17 -3.60
N ASP A 55 -2.08 -5.04 -4.79
CA ASP A 55 -0.65 -5.22 -5.04
C ASP A 55 0.08 -3.87 -4.91
N ASP A 56 1.01 -3.77 -3.96
CA ASP A 56 1.65 -2.53 -3.56
C ASP A 56 3.17 -2.67 -3.51
N THR A 57 3.88 -1.90 -4.33
CA THR A 57 5.35 -1.84 -4.32
C THR A 57 5.88 -0.67 -3.48
N VAL A 58 5.02 0.29 -3.13
CA VAL A 58 5.41 1.56 -2.53
C VAL A 58 5.88 1.36 -1.10
N TRP A 59 5.22 0.50 -0.33
CA TRP A 59 5.65 0.19 1.04
C TRP A 59 7.08 -0.36 1.11
N ALA A 60 7.47 -1.21 0.15
CA ALA A 60 8.85 -1.68 0.06
C ALA A 60 9.82 -0.55 -0.34
N TYR A 61 9.42 0.34 -1.25
CA TYR A 61 10.25 1.48 -1.65
C TYR A 61 10.46 2.45 -0.49
N LEU A 62 9.44 2.67 0.34
CA LEU A 62 9.55 3.51 1.54
C LEU A 62 10.47 2.91 2.62
N CYS A 63 10.92 1.66 2.49
CA CYS A 63 11.98 1.06 3.30
C CYS A 63 13.39 1.28 2.74
N SER A 64 13.54 1.66 1.47
CA SER A 64 14.84 1.84 0.81
C SER A 64 15.33 3.28 0.91
N ASP A 65 16.52 3.49 1.49
CA ASP A 65 17.11 4.83 1.63
C ASP A 65 17.24 5.56 0.29
N ALA A 66 17.60 4.83 -0.77
CA ALA A 66 17.71 5.38 -2.13
C ALA A 66 16.36 5.89 -2.64
N GLN A 67 15.29 5.13 -2.43
CA GLN A 67 13.94 5.54 -2.83
C GLN A 67 13.40 6.67 -1.96
N ARG A 68 13.63 6.62 -0.64
CA ARG A 68 13.30 7.71 0.28
C ARG A 68 14.01 9.01 -0.10
N GLN A 69 15.25 8.93 -0.60
CA GLN A 69 15.97 10.09 -1.11
C GLN A 69 15.33 10.66 -2.39
N GLN A 70 14.91 9.81 -3.33
CA GLN A 70 14.20 10.25 -4.54
C GLN A 70 12.86 10.94 -4.23
N VAL A 71 12.16 10.50 -3.17
CA VAL A 71 10.96 11.17 -2.67
C VAL A 71 11.29 12.57 -2.16
N ARG A 72 12.37 12.73 -1.39
CA ARG A 72 12.82 14.05 -0.90
C ARG A 72 13.28 14.98 -2.02
N GLU A 73 13.90 14.45 -3.07
CA GLU A 73 14.29 15.21 -4.26
C GLU A 73 13.08 15.75 -5.06
N ARG A 74 11.89 15.21 -4.80
CA ARG A 74 10.60 15.72 -5.33
C ARG A 74 9.90 16.68 -4.36
N ASP A 75 10.61 17.14 -3.32
CA ASP A 75 10.07 17.97 -2.23
C ASP A 75 8.91 17.30 -1.47
N GLU A 76 8.89 15.97 -1.41
CA GLU A 76 7.91 15.19 -0.65
C GLU A 76 8.55 14.56 0.61
N ASP A 77 7.75 14.37 1.67
CA ASP A 77 8.19 13.67 2.89
C ASP A 77 7.77 12.19 2.82
N PRO A 78 8.71 11.22 2.77
CA PRO A 78 8.38 9.80 2.71
C PRO A 78 7.56 9.30 3.90
N ASP A 79 7.74 9.88 5.10
CA ASP A 79 7.01 9.46 6.28
C ASP A 79 5.59 10.06 6.30
N ALA A 80 5.43 11.27 5.77
CA ALA A 80 4.11 11.84 5.50
C ALA A 80 3.35 11.03 4.43
N LEU A 81 4.04 10.62 3.35
CA LEU A 81 3.45 9.78 2.31
C LEU A 81 2.97 8.43 2.86
N ALA A 82 3.74 7.78 3.73
CA ALA A 82 3.30 6.54 4.39
C ALA A 82 1.96 6.74 5.12
N ARG A 83 1.82 7.84 5.88
CA ARG A 83 0.57 8.18 6.59
C ARG A 83 -0.57 8.50 5.63
N ILE A 84 -0.30 9.25 4.55
CA ILE A 84 -1.29 9.57 3.51
C ILE A 84 -1.78 8.28 2.84
N TYR A 85 -0.90 7.38 2.43
CA TYR A 85 -1.29 6.13 1.77
C TYR A 85 -2.07 5.20 2.70
N ALA A 86 -1.71 5.13 3.98
CA ALA A 86 -2.52 4.41 4.97
C ALA A 86 -3.94 5.00 5.08
N ARG A 87 -4.06 6.33 5.12
CA ARG A 87 -5.36 7.03 5.13
C ARG A 87 -6.19 6.70 3.89
N VAL A 88 -5.59 6.81 2.70
CA VAL A 88 -6.25 6.53 1.41
C VAL A 88 -6.72 5.08 1.35
N LEU A 89 -5.88 4.12 1.75
CA LEU A 89 -6.26 2.71 1.80
C LEU A 89 -7.43 2.47 2.75
N ASN A 90 -7.42 3.09 3.92
CA ASN A 90 -8.52 2.96 4.88
C ASN A 90 -9.83 3.56 4.36
N GLN A 91 -9.77 4.77 3.79
CA GLN A 91 -10.93 5.42 3.17
C GLN A 91 -11.49 4.58 1.99
N ALA A 92 -10.61 3.95 1.21
CA ALA A 92 -11.02 3.04 0.14
C ALA A 92 -11.74 1.78 0.65
N LEU A 93 -11.47 1.37 1.89
CA LEU A 93 -12.08 0.19 2.53
C LEU A 93 -13.29 0.53 3.40
N GLU A 94 -13.65 1.81 3.55
CA GLU A 94 -14.85 2.21 4.26
C GLU A 94 -16.10 1.60 3.63
N GLY A 95 -16.93 0.96 4.45
CA GLY A 95 -18.14 0.29 3.97
C GLY A 95 -17.91 -1.02 3.22
N LYS A 96 -16.67 -1.57 3.25
CA LYS A 96 -16.37 -2.91 2.72
C LYS A 96 -17.36 -3.95 3.28
N PRO A 97 -18.02 -4.76 2.44
CA PRO A 97 -18.88 -5.85 2.89
C PRO A 97 -18.16 -6.85 3.80
N ALA A 98 -18.85 -7.36 4.82
CA ALA A 98 -18.24 -8.22 5.83
C ALA A 98 -17.72 -9.56 5.28
N ASP A 99 -18.29 -10.06 4.17
CA ASP A 99 -17.88 -11.29 3.49
C ASP A 99 -16.84 -11.06 2.37
N LEU A 100 -16.41 -9.81 2.14
CA LEU A 100 -15.29 -9.50 1.25
C LEU A 100 -13.97 -9.52 2.05
N THR A 101 -13.06 -10.41 1.69
CA THR A 101 -11.68 -10.39 2.18
C THR A 101 -10.80 -9.54 1.27
N VAL A 102 -10.04 -8.61 1.85
CA VAL A 102 -9.06 -7.77 1.17
C VAL A 102 -7.67 -8.02 1.75
N GLY A 103 -6.77 -8.52 0.90
CA GLY A 103 -5.36 -8.66 1.21
C GLY A 103 -4.53 -7.50 0.64
N LEU A 104 -3.45 -7.12 1.32
CA LEU A 104 -2.41 -6.24 0.80
C LEU A 104 -1.14 -7.04 0.56
N HIS A 105 -0.72 -7.15 -0.69
CA HIS A 105 0.56 -7.74 -1.04
C HIS A 105 1.61 -6.64 -1.17
N VAL A 106 2.65 -6.73 -0.34
CA VAL A 106 3.78 -5.81 -0.39
C VAL A 106 4.91 -6.47 -1.17
N CYS A 107 5.03 -6.10 -2.44
CA CYS A 107 6.03 -6.62 -3.36
C CYS A 107 7.31 -5.76 -3.33
N ARG A 108 8.49 -6.38 -3.39
CA ARG A 108 9.78 -5.67 -3.46
C ARG A 108 10.20 -5.27 -4.88
N GLY A 109 9.29 -5.37 -5.86
CA GLY A 109 9.50 -4.80 -7.19
C GLY A 109 10.46 -5.58 -8.09
N ASN A 110 10.70 -6.88 -7.85
CA ASN A 110 11.60 -7.72 -8.65
C ASN A 110 11.10 -8.03 -10.09
N PHE A 111 10.16 -7.25 -10.64
CA PHE A 111 9.62 -7.46 -11.99
C PHE A 111 10.62 -7.14 -13.13
N ARG A 112 11.86 -6.70 -12.85
CA ARG A 112 12.88 -6.36 -13.87
C ARG A 112 14.35 -6.52 -13.44
N SER A 113 14.69 -7.46 -12.55
CA SER A 113 16.09 -7.69 -12.14
C SER A 113 16.79 -6.50 -11.46
N THR A 114 16.04 -5.47 -11.08
CA THR A 114 16.54 -4.33 -10.31
C THR A 114 16.33 -4.63 -8.84
N TRP A 115 17.42 -4.69 -8.11
CA TRP A 115 17.46 -4.97 -6.68
C TRP A 115 17.14 -3.66 -5.94
N ILE A 116 15.87 -3.43 -5.57
CA ILE A 116 15.37 -2.09 -5.19
C ILE A 116 15.30 -1.89 -3.66
N SER A 117 15.11 -2.94 -2.86
CA SER A 117 15.03 -2.85 -1.40
C SER A 117 15.42 -4.16 -0.71
N GLU A 118 16.36 -4.06 0.23
CA GLU A 118 16.71 -5.07 1.23
C GLU A 118 16.35 -4.58 2.64
N GLY A 119 16.38 -5.46 3.63
CA GLY A 119 16.09 -5.13 5.03
C GLY A 119 14.69 -5.60 5.47
N GLY A 120 14.28 -5.26 6.68
CA GLY A 120 12.92 -5.52 7.17
C GLY A 120 11.95 -4.40 6.78
N TYR A 121 10.77 -4.41 7.39
CA TYR A 121 9.75 -3.37 7.19
C TYR A 121 9.82 -2.27 8.25
N GLU A 122 10.89 -2.21 9.05
CA GLU A 122 11.00 -1.34 10.23
C GLU A 122 10.62 0.13 9.96
N PRO A 123 11.04 0.78 8.85
CA PRO A 123 10.72 2.19 8.60
C PRO A 123 9.23 2.49 8.43
N VAL A 124 8.45 1.49 8.01
CA VAL A 124 7.01 1.65 7.73
C VAL A 124 6.13 0.79 8.62
N ALA A 125 6.70 -0.11 9.42
CA ALA A 125 5.98 -1.17 10.13
C ALA A 125 4.88 -0.62 11.05
N GLU A 126 5.17 0.47 11.78
CA GLU A 126 4.19 1.10 12.66
C GLU A 126 2.95 1.60 11.89
N VAL A 127 3.17 2.31 10.78
CA VAL A 127 2.09 2.84 9.95
C VAL A 127 1.39 1.73 9.17
N LEU A 128 2.15 0.79 8.62
CA LEU A 128 1.64 -0.29 7.78
C LEU A 128 0.79 -1.28 8.59
N PHE A 129 1.34 -1.85 9.66
CA PHE A 129 0.67 -2.89 10.43
C PHE A 129 -0.24 -2.32 11.53
N GLY A 130 0.06 -1.10 12.02
CA GLY A 130 -0.78 -0.42 13.01
C GLY A 130 -1.86 0.47 12.42
N GLY A 131 -1.71 0.88 11.15
CA GLY A 131 -2.57 1.90 10.53
C GLY A 131 -3.38 1.43 9.32
N VAL A 132 -3.05 0.31 8.66
CA VAL A 132 -3.79 -0.13 7.45
C VAL A 132 -4.79 -1.24 7.78
N ASN A 133 -6.07 -0.99 7.49
CA ASN A 133 -7.21 -1.84 7.88
C ASN A 133 -7.54 -2.93 6.86
N VAL A 134 -6.54 -3.69 6.40
CA VAL A 134 -6.74 -4.86 5.53
C VAL A 134 -6.88 -6.15 6.35
N ASP A 135 -7.49 -7.19 5.77
CA ASP A 135 -7.72 -8.46 6.48
C ASP A 135 -6.47 -9.36 6.50
N ALA A 136 -5.53 -9.13 5.57
CA ALA A 136 -4.31 -9.92 5.46
C ALA A 136 -3.20 -9.12 4.78
N PHE A 137 -1.96 -9.35 5.20
CA PHE A 137 -0.76 -8.86 4.55
C PHE A 137 0.02 -10.05 3.96
N PHE A 138 0.48 -9.90 2.73
CA PHE A 138 1.36 -10.83 2.03
C PHE A 138 2.70 -10.16 1.78
N LEU A 139 3.67 -10.45 2.65
CA LEU A 139 4.95 -9.74 2.70
C LEU A 139 6.06 -10.57 2.07
N GLU A 140 6.86 -9.96 1.19
CA GLU A 140 8.07 -10.57 0.65
C GLU A 140 9.27 -10.34 1.58
N TYR A 141 9.94 -11.42 1.96
CA TYR A 141 11.20 -11.38 2.71
C TYR A 141 12.33 -11.96 1.84
N ASP A 142 13.45 -11.24 1.76
CA ASP A 142 14.71 -11.82 1.31
C ASP A 142 15.42 -12.46 2.51
N ASN A 143 15.90 -13.69 2.34
CA ASN A 143 16.76 -14.37 3.32
C ASN A 143 18.09 -14.68 2.63
N ASP A 144 19.21 -14.36 3.29
CA ASP A 144 20.58 -14.67 2.86
C ASP A 144 20.83 -16.17 2.60
N ARG A 145 19.96 -17.05 3.09
CA ARG A 145 20.00 -18.48 2.79
C ARG A 145 19.03 -18.86 1.67
N SER A 146 19.64 -19.29 0.57
CA SER A 146 19.15 -20.16 -0.50
C SER A 146 18.74 -19.48 -1.80
N GLY A 147 19.52 -19.77 -2.85
CA GLY A 147 19.00 -19.81 -4.20
C GLY A 147 17.74 -20.68 -4.23
N ILE A 148 16.68 -20.16 -4.82
CA ILE A 148 15.41 -20.84 -5.10
C ILE A 148 14.58 -21.20 -3.84
N SER A 149 14.00 -20.19 -3.16
CA SER A 149 12.63 -20.21 -2.62
C SER A 149 12.34 -18.90 -1.86
N ARG A 150 11.66 -17.95 -2.50
CA ARG A 150 11.12 -16.73 -1.87
C ARG A 150 9.86 -17.12 -1.09
N ARG A 151 9.80 -16.85 0.22
CA ARG A 151 8.59 -17.10 1.02
C ARG A 151 7.84 -15.80 1.20
N CYS A 152 6.60 -15.74 0.72
CA CYS A 152 5.63 -14.77 1.22
C CYS A 152 5.18 -15.21 2.60
N ALA A 153 5.29 -14.34 3.61
CA ALA A 153 4.62 -14.59 4.89
C ALA A 153 3.21 -14.00 4.83
N LEU A 154 2.23 -14.79 5.26
CA LEU A 154 0.87 -14.31 5.52
C LEU A 154 0.83 -13.79 6.95
N PHE A 155 0.55 -12.50 7.11
CA PHE A 155 0.24 -11.90 8.41
C PHE A 155 -1.24 -11.52 8.42
N VAL A 156 -2.01 -12.14 9.30
CA VAL A 156 -3.42 -11.80 9.52
C VAL A 156 -3.46 -10.93 10.78
N PRO A 157 -3.76 -9.62 10.68
CA PRO A 157 -3.93 -8.79 11.87
C PRO A 157 -5.07 -9.36 12.72
N ALA A 158 -4.83 -9.51 14.03
CA ALA A 158 -5.87 -9.96 14.94
C ALA A 158 -7.01 -8.95 14.93
N THR A 159 -8.23 -9.39 14.59
CA THR A 159 -9.40 -8.53 14.69
C THR A 159 -9.66 -8.19 16.17
N SER A 160 -9.70 -6.89 16.45
CA SER A 160 -10.19 -6.20 17.66
C SER A 160 -9.20 -5.83 18.79
N ARG A 161 -9.12 -4.50 18.97
CA ARG A 161 -9.04 -3.72 20.22
C ARG A 161 -7.81 -3.92 21.11
N TRP A 162 -6.83 -3.05 20.93
CA TRP A 162 -5.99 -2.59 22.05
C TRP A 162 -6.88 -1.78 23.02
N SER A 163 -7.38 -2.43 24.08
CA SER A 163 -7.76 -1.75 25.31
C SER A 163 -6.59 -1.84 26.28
N SER A 164 -5.93 -0.72 26.53
CA SER A 164 -4.92 -0.57 27.58
C SER A 164 -5.61 -0.71 28.95
N GLY A 165 -5.29 -1.77 29.68
CA GLY A 165 -5.44 -1.85 31.14
C GLY A 165 -4.19 -1.33 31.83
#